data_AF-A0A1I1TE41-F1
#
_entry.id   AF-A0A1I1TE41-F1
#
_cell.length_a   1.000
_cell.length_b   1.000
_cell.length_c   1.000
_cell.angle_alpha   90.00
_cell.angle_beta   90.00
_cell.angle_gamma   90.00
#
_symmetry.space_group_name_H-M   'P 1'
#
loop_
_entity.id
_entity.type
_entity.pdbx_description
1 polymer ?
#
loop_
_entity_poly.entity_id
_entity_poly.type
_entity_poly.pdbx_seq_one_letter_code
_entity_poly.pdbx_strand_id
1 'polypeptide(L)' 'MLVDASTGEIAQQLRYDEFGNILSDSNPGFQPFGFAGGIYEQATGLTRFGARDYDALSLR' A
#
# COMPACT_ATOMS: atom_id res chain seq x y z
N MET A 1 -0.84 -0.13 -9.23
CA MET A 1 -0.04 -1.05 -10.05
C MET A 1 1.27 -0.36 -10.36
N LEU A 2 2.38 -1.06 -10.19
CA LEU A 2 3.72 -0.58 -10.48
C LEU A 2 4.31 -1.45 -11.59
N VAL A 3 4.93 -0.80 -12.57
CA VAL A 3 5.46 -1.42 -13.79
C VAL A 3 6.91 -1.00 -13.95
N ASP A 4 7.77 -1.95 -14.31
CA ASP A 4 9.15 -1.65 -14.68
C ASP A 4 9.16 -0.88 -16.02
N ALA A 5 9.76 0.32 -16.02
CA ALA A 5 9.75 1.19 -17.19
C ALA A 5 10.61 0.65 -18.35
N SER A 6 11.57 -0.25 -18.07
CA SER A 6 12.49 -0.81 -19.06
C SER A 6 11.96 -2.11 -19.68
N THR A 7 11.28 -2.96 -18.91
CA THR A 7 10.78 -4.27 -19.37
C THR A 7 9.27 -4.30 -19.63
N GLY A 8 8.51 -3.38 -19.02
CA GLY A 8 7.04 -3.39 -19.06
C GLY A 8 6.41 -4.45 -18.16
N GLU A 9 7.20 -5.16 -17.35
CA GLU A 9 6.69 -6.18 -16.44
C GLU A 9 6.01 -5.55 -15.22
N ILE A 10 4.95 -6.21 -14.73
CA ILE A 10 4.28 -5.78 -13.50
C ILE A 10 5.17 -6.15 -12.31
N ALA A 11 5.82 -5.15 -11.73
CA ALA A 11 6.64 -5.33 -10.54
C ALA A 11 5.80 -5.57 -9.28
N GLN A 12 4.62 -4.93 -9.19
CA GLN A 12 3.70 -5.10 -8.07
C GLN A 12 2.26 -4.65 -8.40
N GLN A 13 1.27 -5.40 -7.90
CA GLN A 13 -0.13 -5.02 -7.92
C GLN A 13 -0.71 -5.08 -6.50
N LEU A 14 -1.08 -3.91 -5.94
CA LEU A 14 -1.92 -3.80 -4.75
C LEU A 14 -3.35 -3.46 -5.13
N ARG A 15 -4.29 -4.10 -4.44
CA ARG A 15 -5.73 -3.81 -4.50
C ARG A 15 -6.21 -3.43 -3.11
N TYR A 16 -7.02 -2.38 -3.04
CA TYR A 16 -7.62 -1.89 -1.81
C TYR A 16 -9.14 -1.90 -1.90
N ASP A 17 -9.81 -1.97 -0.76
CA ASP A 17 -11.18 -1.48 -0.63
C ASP A 17 -11.21 0.06 -0.59
N GLU A 18 -12.40 0.63 -0.46
CA GLU A 18 -12.65 2.08 -0.45
C GLU A 18 -11.98 2.79 0.74
N PHE A 19 -11.59 2.06 1.77
CA PHE A 19 -11.02 2.60 3.00
C PHE A 19 -9.51 2.34 3.13
N GLY A 20 -8.91 1.63 2.19
CA GLY A 20 -7.48 1.34 2.18
C GLY A 20 -7.09 0.01 2.83
N ASN A 21 -8.04 -0.89 3.09
CA ASN A 21 -7.72 -2.27 3.47
C ASN A 21 -7.20 -3.03 2.25
N ILE A 22 -6.08 -3.75 2.40
CA ILE A 22 -5.48 -4.52 1.31
C ILE A 22 -6.33 -5.76 1.03
N LEU A 23 -6.89 -5.83 -0.18
CA LEU A 23 -7.61 -6.99 -0.71
C LEU A 23 -6.65 -8.03 -1.31
N SER A 24 -5.54 -7.57 -1.90
CA SER A 24 -4.47 -8.41 -2.42
C SER A 24 -3.18 -7.61 -2.62
N ASP A 25 -2.03 -8.22 -2.33
CA ASP A 25 -0.69 -7.70 -2.64
C ASP A 25 0.11 -8.81 -3.34
N SER A 26 0.51 -8.57 -4.59
CA SER A 26 1.27 -9.56 -5.37
C SER A 26 2.75 -9.63 -5.00
N ASN A 27 3.29 -8.65 -4.27
CA ASN A 27 4.71 -8.58 -3.91
C ASN A 27 4.92 -7.82 -2.58
N PRO A 28 4.54 -8.39 -1.43
CA PRO A 28 4.63 -7.71 -0.13
C PRO A 28 6.04 -7.25 0.21
N GLY A 29 6.18 -5.98 0.60
CA GLY A 29 7.42 -5.39 1.11
C GLY A 29 8.30 -4.82 -0.01
N PHE A 30 7.86 -4.92 -1.27
CA PHE A 30 8.58 -4.38 -2.42
C PHE A 30 8.84 -2.87 -2.32
N GLN A 31 7.89 -2.13 -1.75
CA GLN A 31 8.00 -0.69 -1.55
C GLN A 31 7.18 -0.23 -0.34
N PRO A 32 7.47 0.97 0.20
CA PRO A 32 6.75 1.48 1.35
C PRO A 32 5.46 2.24 1.00
N PHE A 33 5.19 2.58 -0.28
CA PHE A 33 3.98 3.35 -0.60
C PHE A 33 2.73 2.48 -0.66
N GLY A 34 1.66 2.95 -0.02
CA GLY A 34 0.37 2.29 0.03
C GLY A 34 -0.81 3.21 -0.32
N PHE A 35 -1.91 3.06 0.42
CA PHE A 35 -3.17 3.75 0.15
C PHE A 35 -2.98 5.28 0.14
N ALA A 36 -3.59 5.95 -0.85
CA ALA A 36 -3.50 7.40 -1.07
C ALA A 36 -2.07 7.99 -1.06
N GLY A 37 -1.05 7.18 -1.37
CA GLY A 37 0.36 7.59 -1.37
C GLY A 37 1.01 7.67 0.01
N GLY A 38 0.33 7.18 1.06
CA GLY A 38 0.91 7.08 2.40
C GLY A 38 1.98 6.01 2.53
N ILE A 39 2.74 6.04 3.62
CA ILE A 39 3.76 5.03 3.92
C ILE A 39 3.09 3.89 4.69
N TYR A 40 2.97 2.73 4.06
CA TYR A 40 2.37 1.55 4.67
C TYR A 40 3.39 0.74 5.46
N GLU A 41 3.10 0.47 6.72
CA GLU A 41 3.90 -0.40 7.58
C GLU A 41 3.20 -1.75 7.74
N GLN A 42 3.78 -2.80 7.13
CA GLN A 42 3.18 -4.13 7.12
C GLN A 42 3.05 -4.77 8.50
N ALA A 43 3.97 -4.46 9.42
CA ALA A 43 3.99 -5.06 10.75
C ALA A 43 2.80 -4.59 11.61
N THR A 44 2.35 -3.34 11.41
CA THR A 44 1.27 -2.73 12.21
C THR A 44 -0.04 -2.62 11.43
N GLY A 45 0.01 -2.69 10.10
CA GLY A 45 -1.14 -2.44 9.23
C GLY A 45 -1.48 -0.95 9.11
N LEU A 46 -0.67 -0.06 9.65
CA LEU A 46 -0.91 1.39 9.63
C LEU A 46 -0.37 2.02 8.35
N THR A 47 -1.07 3.04 7.86
CA THR A 47 -0.62 3.92 6.78
C THR A 47 -0.27 5.29 7.35
N ARG A 48 0.99 5.69 7.28
CA ARG A 48 1.45 7.01 7.74
C ARG A 48 1.28 8.08 6.67
N PHE A 49 0.53 9.12 7.02
CA PHE A 49 0.37 10.36 6.26
C PHE A 49 1.09 11.50 6.98
N GLY A 50 2.39 11.65 6.70
CA GLY A 50 3.24 12.64 7.37
C GLY A 50 3.38 12.32 8.87
N ALA A 51 2.75 13.13 9.73
CA ALA A 51 2.82 12.99 11.19
C ALA A 51 1.66 12.16 11.80
N ARG A 52 0.72 11.67 11.00
CA ARG A 52 -0.44 10.88 11.47
C ARG A 52 -0.39 9.48 10.92
N ASP A 53 -0.74 8.51 11.75
CA ASP A 53 -0.98 7.14 11.36
C ASP A 53 -2.48 6.94 11.10
N TYR A 54 -2.80 6.21 10.03
CA TYR A 54 -4.15 5.87 9.63
C TYR A 54 -4.34 4.35 9.69
N ASP A 55 -5.40 3.90 10.34
CA ASP A 55 -5.84 2.52 10.44
C ASP A 55 -7.09 2.31 9.57
N ALA A 56 -6.91 1.60 8.45
CA ALA A 56 -7.99 1.29 7.51
C ALA A 56 -9.04 0.32 8.09
N LEU A 57 -8.67 -0.50 9.07
CA LEU A 57 -9.59 -1.46 9.69
C LEU A 57 -10.55 -0.75 10.65
N SER A 58 -10.04 0.22 11.42
CA SER A 58 -10.84 0.98 12.39
C SER A 58 -11.29 2.36 11.91
N LEU A 59 -10.86 2.78 10.71
CA LEU A 59 -11.16 4.08 10.09
C LEU A 59 -10.73 5.26 10.96
N ARG A 60 -9.52 5.18 11.54
CA ARG A 60 -8.97 6.18 12.46
C ARG A 60 -7.65 6.76 12.01
#